data_AF-A0A935XGC3-F1
#
_entry.id   AF-A0A935XGC3-F1
#
_cell.length_a   1.000
_cell.length_b   1.000
_cell.length_c   1.000
_cell.angle_alpha   90.00
_cell.angle_beta   90.00
_cell.angle_gamma   90.00
#
_symmetry.space_group_name_H-M   'P 1'
#
loop_
_entity.id
_entity.type
_entity.pdbx_description
1 polymer ?
#
loop_
_entity_poly.entity_id
_entity_poly.type
_entity_poly.pdbx_seq_one_letter_code
_entity_poly.pdbx_strand_id
1 'polypeptide(L)'
;MLIALLLPVLLQPRVAAPKPAWTGDFTITMKGSGTIDQRTSTGVNQQVTWKVDRVARGRIVLDRSFKGGGIAGTPNTRDTLRYETWIADSKQPIEMQVSDSGTYFGPIVTPKNITLDVARYSCPAKDAKDSKGQVRSSILQFDFEQGTYAWEAPRFFSRCDVSYLRTPKRGPAEWMAKAPFDLESGPVELEFEMVHKMNPLDEWRVMKGTFAKGGTEVVLSRSFVFEWMHPIAGRQAPVNVDLQLVLRRSN
;
A
#
# COMPACT_ATOMS: atom_id res chain seq x y z
N MET A 1 -0.48 -41.41 -63.05
CA MET A 1 -0.37 -41.18 -61.60
C MET A 1 0.13 -39.76 -61.38
N LEU A 2 -0.75 -38.82 -61.00
CA LEU A 2 -0.36 -37.46 -60.63
C LEU A 2 -0.24 -37.41 -59.10
N ILE A 3 0.94 -37.09 -58.58
CA ILE A 3 1.15 -36.83 -57.16
C ILE A 3 1.00 -35.31 -56.96
N ALA A 4 -0.10 -34.91 -56.33
CA ALA A 4 -0.30 -33.54 -55.89
C ALA A 4 0.59 -33.27 -54.66
N LEU A 5 1.62 -32.45 -54.83
CA LEU A 5 2.42 -31.91 -53.74
C LEU A 5 1.60 -30.85 -52.98
N LEU A 6 1.06 -31.22 -51.83
CA LEU A 6 0.54 -30.28 -50.84
C LEU A 6 1.73 -29.59 -50.15
N LEU A 7 2.01 -28.34 -50.50
CA LEU A 7 2.88 -27.48 -49.71
C LEU A 7 2.16 -27.13 -48.39
N PRO A 8 2.77 -27.36 -47.21
CA PRO A 8 2.25 -26.80 -45.97
C PRO A 8 2.50 -25.29 -45.98
N VAL A 9 1.44 -24.52 -46.15
CA VAL A 9 1.45 -23.08 -45.85
C VAL A 9 1.69 -22.96 -44.34
N LEU A 10 2.92 -22.61 -43.97
CA LEU A 10 3.28 -22.20 -42.62
C LEU A 10 2.53 -20.89 -42.32
N LEU A 11 1.29 -21.02 -41.83
CA LEU A 11 0.59 -19.94 -41.15
C LEU A 11 1.43 -19.59 -39.91
N GLN A 12 2.23 -18.53 -40.00
CA GLN A 12 2.82 -17.94 -38.81
C GLN A 12 1.66 -17.63 -37.84
N PRO A 13 1.69 -18.10 -36.58
CA PRO A 13 0.69 -17.70 -35.62
C PRO A 13 0.74 -16.17 -35.55
N ARG A 14 -0.34 -15.51 -35.97
CA ARG A 14 -0.51 -14.07 -35.80
C ARG A 14 -0.40 -13.80 -34.31
N VAL A 15 0.75 -13.32 -33.87
CA VAL A 15 0.91 -12.75 -32.53
C VAL A 15 -0.09 -11.60 -32.50
N ALA A 16 -1.14 -11.74 -31.69
CA ALA A 16 -2.14 -10.69 -31.55
C ALA A 16 -1.41 -9.39 -31.18
N ALA A 17 -1.80 -8.28 -31.81
CA ALA A 17 -1.24 -6.98 -31.46
C ALA A 17 -1.39 -6.76 -29.95
N PRO A 18 -0.35 -6.25 -29.27
CA PRO A 18 -0.44 -5.96 -27.85
C PRO A 18 -1.66 -5.07 -27.60
N LYS A 19 -2.47 -5.42 -26.61
CA LYS A 19 -3.61 -4.58 -26.24
C LYS A 19 -3.07 -3.25 -25.69
N PRO A 20 -3.69 -2.11 -26.01
CA PRO A 20 -3.33 -0.84 -25.40
C PRO A 20 -3.41 -0.94 -23.87
N ALA A 21 -2.43 -0.37 -23.17
CA ALA A 21 -2.36 -0.37 -21.72
C ALA A 21 -1.62 0.89 -21.24
N TRP A 22 -1.84 1.26 -19.98
CA TRP A 22 -0.94 2.18 -19.28
C TRP A 22 -0.03 1.39 -18.36
N THR A 23 1.28 1.49 -18.61
CA THR A 23 2.29 0.74 -17.86
C THR A 23 3.32 1.67 -17.29
N GLY A 24 3.73 1.44 -16.05
CA GLY A 24 4.72 2.30 -15.41
C GLY A 24 5.39 1.67 -14.22
N ASP A 25 6.66 2.04 -14.04
CA ASP A 25 7.40 1.68 -12.84
C ASP A 25 7.06 2.67 -11.72
N PHE A 26 6.99 2.16 -10.50
CA PHE A 26 6.72 2.95 -9.30
C PHE A 26 7.72 2.63 -8.20
N THR A 27 7.91 3.60 -7.32
CA THR A 27 8.59 3.43 -6.04
C THR A 27 7.82 4.18 -4.97
N ILE A 28 7.55 3.49 -3.86
CA ILE A 28 7.01 4.09 -2.64
C ILE A 28 8.02 3.84 -1.53
N THR A 29 8.40 4.90 -0.84
CA THR A 29 9.23 4.82 0.36
C THR A 29 8.47 5.43 1.52
N MET A 30 8.37 4.72 2.63
CA MET A 30 7.80 5.23 3.87
C MET A 30 8.84 5.13 4.97
N LYS A 31 9.17 6.28 5.54
CA LYS A 31 10.11 6.37 6.66
C LYS A 31 9.51 7.20 7.76
N GLY A 32 9.51 6.62 8.95
CA GLY A 32 9.01 7.26 10.15
C GLY A 32 9.81 6.77 11.34
N SER A 33 10.02 7.66 12.28
CA SER A 33 10.58 7.31 13.57
C SER A 33 9.73 7.97 14.64
N GLY A 34 9.46 7.26 15.71
CA GLY A 34 8.66 7.70 16.83
C GLY A 34 9.32 7.26 18.12
N THR A 35 9.28 8.15 19.10
CA THR A 35 9.53 7.83 20.51
C THR A 35 8.93 8.92 21.37
N ILE A 36 8.06 8.64 22.35
CA ILE A 36 7.93 9.57 23.49
C ILE A 36 7.78 8.85 24.83
N ASP A 37 8.77 9.11 25.68
CA ASP A 37 8.81 8.86 27.12
C ASP A 37 8.73 10.20 27.89
N GLN A 38 7.91 10.34 28.96
CA GLN A 38 8.25 11.25 30.07
C GLN A 38 7.56 10.94 31.42
N ARG A 39 8.37 10.94 32.49
CA ARG A 39 7.99 10.85 33.91
C ARG A 39 7.74 12.24 34.51
N THR A 40 6.53 12.51 35.00
CA THR A 40 6.24 13.65 35.90
C THR A 40 6.46 13.27 37.37
N SER A 41 6.67 14.27 38.24
CA SER A 41 6.78 14.12 39.71
C SER A 41 5.56 13.45 40.38
N THR A 42 4.47 13.23 39.62
CA THR A 42 3.22 12.57 40.02
C THR A 42 3.12 11.09 39.59
N GLY A 43 4.14 10.51 38.96
CA GLY A 43 4.20 9.06 38.69
C GLY A 43 3.38 8.56 37.49
N VAL A 44 3.04 9.42 36.52
CA VAL A 44 2.43 9.01 35.26
C VAL A 44 3.53 8.46 34.34
N ASN A 45 3.48 7.17 34.00
CA ASN A 45 4.36 6.57 33.00
C ASN A 45 3.89 6.95 31.60
N GLN A 46 4.79 7.21 30.67
CA GLN A 46 4.56 7.11 29.22
C GLN A 46 5.88 6.69 28.60
N GLN A 47 5.83 5.71 27.71
CA GLN A 47 6.86 5.28 26.77
C GLN A 47 6.13 4.92 25.51
N VAL A 48 6.59 5.36 24.36
CA VAL A 48 6.16 4.86 23.05
C VAL A 48 7.39 4.90 22.17
N THR A 49 7.58 3.98 21.25
CA THR A 49 8.66 3.93 20.29
C THR A 49 8.18 3.18 19.08
N TRP A 50 8.47 3.66 17.89
CA TRP A 50 8.22 2.89 16.67
C TRP A 50 9.05 3.41 15.52
N LYS A 51 9.59 2.51 14.73
CA LYS A 51 10.39 2.76 13.54
C LYS A 51 9.63 2.17 12.37
N VAL A 52 9.41 2.97 11.34
CA VAL A 52 8.83 2.57 10.05
C VAL A 52 9.92 2.68 9.01
N ASP A 53 10.15 1.58 8.33
CA ASP A 53 11.01 1.55 7.16
C ASP A 53 10.38 0.59 6.16
N ARG A 54 9.66 1.16 5.20
CA ARG A 54 8.94 0.42 4.18
C ARG A 54 9.34 0.91 2.81
N VAL A 55 9.49 -0.02 1.88
CA VAL A 55 9.74 0.28 0.48
C VAL A 55 8.95 -0.70 -0.37
N ALA A 56 8.22 -0.20 -1.37
CA ALA A 56 7.71 -1.02 -2.46
C ALA A 56 8.17 -0.49 -3.80
N ARG A 57 8.56 -1.42 -4.69
CA ARG A 57 8.99 -1.13 -6.05
C ARG A 57 8.39 -2.15 -6.99
N GLY A 58 7.99 -1.70 -8.17
CA GLY A 58 7.52 -2.62 -9.18
C GLY A 58 6.88 -1.90 -10.34
N ARG A 59 6.08 -2.64 -11.10
CA ARG A 59 5.40 -2.14 -12.29
C ARG A 59 3.89 -2.30 -12.12
N ILE A 60 3.17 -1.22 -12.40
CA ILE A 60 1.72 -1.23 -12.53
C ILE A 60 1.37 -1.35 -14.01
N VAL A 61 0.40 -2.20 -14.30
CA VAL A 61 -0.17 -2.37 -15.64
C VAL A 61 -1.67 -2.14 -15.53
N LEU A 62 -2.17 -1.14 -16.22
CA LEU A 62 -3.59 -0.85 -16.39
C LEU A 62 -3.98 -1.28 -17.80
N ASP A 63 -4.43 -2.51 -17.93
CA ASP A 63 -4.65 -3.24 -19.18
C ASP A 63 -6.11 -3.34 -19.60
N ARG A 64 -7.02 -2.88 -18.75
CA ARG A 64 -8.45 -2.83 -19.06
C ARG A 64 -8.94 -1.39 -19.02
N SER A 65 -9.69 -1.01 -20.06
CA SER A 65 -10.31 0.31 -20.16
C SER A 65 -11.82 0.24 -20.33
N PHE A 66 -12.48 1.32 -19.91
CA PHE A 66 -13.89 1.58 -20.24
C PHE A 66 -14.13 3.09 -20.35
N LYS A 67 -15.20 3.45 -21.04
CA LYS A 67 -15.65 4.85 -21.14
C LYS A 67 -16.60 5.17 -19.99
N GLY A 68 -16.47 6.37 -19.45
CA GLY A 68 -17.16 6.79 -18.22
C GLY A 68 -16.23 6.82 -17.00
N GLY A 69 -16.74 7.36 -15.90
CA GLY A 69 -16.04 7.45 -14.63
C GLY A 69 -16.00 6.11 -13.90
N GLY A 70 -14.86 5.78 -13.32
CA GLY A 70 -14.65 4.59 -12.49
C GLY A 70 -14.30 4.86 -11.03
N ILE A 71 -13.91 6.08 -10.67
CA ILE A 71 -13.60 6.45 -9.30
C ILE A 71 -14.90 6.85 -8.57
N ALA A 72 -15.10 6.33 -7.36
CA ALA A 72 -16.26 6.62 -6.54
C ALA A 72 -16.42 8.14 -6.28
N GLY A 73 -17.66 8.63 -6.35
CA GLY A 73 -17.95 10.06 -6.19
C GLY A 73 -17.66 10.93 -7.41
N THR A 74 -17.22 10.36 -8.54
CA THR A 74 -17.08 11.10 -9.81
C THR A 74 -18.45 11.64 -10.27
N PRO A 75 -18.60 12.95 -10.54
CA PRO A 75 -19.83 13.50 -11.11
C PRO A 75 -20.08 13.00 -12.53
N ASN A 76 -21.34 12.83 -12.94
CA ASN A 76 -21.71 12.45 -14.31
C ASN A 76 -20.98 11.20 -14.83
N THR A 77 -20.82 10.15 -14.01
CA THR A 77 -20.01 8.96 -14.34
C THR A 77 -20.35 8.27 -15.67
N ARG A 78 -21.57 8.44 -16.19
CA ARG A 78 -21.99 7.86 -17.47
C ARG A 78 -21.57 8.69 -18.69
N ASP A 79 -20.97 9.86 -18.49
CA ASP A 79 -20.48 10.69 -19.59
C ASP A 79 -19.22 10.07 -20.22
N THR A 80 -19.44 9.32 -21.29
CA THR A 80 -18.41 8.61 -22.05
C THR A 80 -17.57 9.51 -22.97
N LEU A 81 -17.98 10.76 -23.16
CA LEU A 81 -17.22 11.76 -23.92
C LEU A 81 -16.23 12.49 -23.01
N ARG A 82 -16.62 12.67 -21.75
CA ARG A 82 -15.80 13.34 -20.74
C ARG A 82 -14.73 12.42 -20.13
N TYR A 83 -15.09 11.17 -19.82
CA TYR A 83 -14.23 10.29 -19.02
C TYR A 83 -13.72 9.07 -19.79
N GLU A 84 -12.43 8.78 -19.57
CA GLU A 84 -11.78 7.51 -19.93
C GLU A 84 -11.13 6.94 -18.67
N THR A 85 -11.46 5.68 -18.35
CA THR A 85 -10.93 5.01 -17.15
C THR A 85 -10.16 3.75 -17.53
N TRP A 86 -9.04 3.54 -16.84
CA TRP A 86 -8.14 2.40 -16.93
C TRP A 86 -7.98 1.74 -15.58
N ILE A 87 -7.99 0.42 -15.54
CA ILE A 87 -7.89 -0.38 -14.31
C ILE A 87 -6.85 -1.47 -14.44
N ALA A 88 -6.19 -1.80 -13.34
CA ALA A 88 -5.39 -3.01 -13.23
C ALA A 88 -6.32 -4.22 -13.10
N ASP A 89 -6.46 -5.04 -14.14
CA ASP A 89 -7.37 -6.20 -14.14
C ASP A 89 -6.77 -7.42 -13.43
N SER A 90 -5.44 -7.45 -13.28
CA SER A 90 -4.68 -8.53 -12.66
C SER A 90 -3.95 -8.10 -11.40
N LYS A 91 -3.43 -9.07 -10.64
CA LYS A 91 -2.44 -8.82 -9.58
C LYS A 91 -1.05 -8.78 -10.21
N GLN A 92 -0.25 -7.75 -9.93
CA GLN A 92 1.12 -7.67 -10.44
C GLN A 92 2.13 -7.97 -9.31
N PRO A 93 3.17 -8.79 -9.57
CA PRO A 93 4.21 -9.05 -8.59
C PRO A 93 5.11 -7.82 -8.42
N ILE A 94 5.51 -7.54 -7.18
CA ILE A 94 6.35 -6.39 -6.82
C ILE A 94 7.40 -6.80 -5.78
N GLU A 95 8.42 -5.96 -5.62
CA GLU A 95 9.31 -6.03 -4.48
C GLU A 95 8.74 -5.19 -3.36
N MET A 96 8.61 -5.77 -2.17
CA MET A 96 8.14 -5.06 -0.98
C MET A 96 8.97 -5.47 0.23
N GLN A 97 9.58 -4.48 0.87
CA GLN A 97 10.38 -4.62 2.07
C GLN A 97 9.71 -3.81 3.19
N VAL A 98 9.53 -4.44 4.34
CA VAL A 98 9.01 -3.80 5.55
C VAL A 98 9.89 -4.24 6.71
N SER A 99 10.37 -3.28 7.48
CA SER A 99 11.15 -3.51 8.69
C SER A 99 10.65 -2.58 9.78
N ASP A 100 9.42 -2.85 10.23
CA ASP A 100 8.79 -2.04 11.26
C ASP A 100 9.03 -2.62 12.65
N SER A 101 9.15 -1.72 13.63
CA SER A 101 9.18 -2.09 15.03
C SER A 101 8.37 -1.09 15.84
N GLY A 102 7.76 -1.54 16.93
CA GLY A 102 7.00 -0.71 17.86
C GLY A 102 7.14 -1.20 19.30
N THR A 103 7.03 -0.31 20.28
CA THR A 103 7.08 -0.59 21.73
C THR A 103 6.34 0.53 22.49
N TYR A 104 5.51 0.21 23.48
CA TYR A 104 4.73 1.23 24.23
C TYR A 104 4.58 0.85 25.71
N PHE A 105 4.58 1.82 26.63
CA PHE A 105 3.91 1.74 27.93
C PHE A 105 3.60 3.11 28.62
N GLY A 106 2.32 3.43 28.89
CA GLY A 106 1.85 4.45 29.88
C GLY A 106 0.69 5.37 29.42
N PRO A 107 -0.30 5.75 30.28
CA PRO A 107 -1.72 5.66 29.95
C PRO A 107 -2.11 6.56 28.77
N ILE A 108 -2.51 5.94 27.66
CA ILE A 108 -2.89 6.65 26.43
C ILE A 108 -4.21 7.44 26.63
N VAL A 109 -5.01 7.17 27.68
CA VAL A 109 -5.99 8.15 28.22
C VAL A 109 -6.47 8.00 29.70
N THR A 110 -6.34 6.88 30.46
CA THR A 110 -6.82 6.80 31.90
C THR A 110 -6.48 5.47 32.66
N PRO A 111 -6.74 5.27 34.00
CA PRO A 111 -5.71 4.91 35.00
C PRO A 111 -5.62 3.42 35.44
N LYS A 112 -6.20 2.45 34.72
CA LYS A 112 -6.18 1.02 35.15
C LYS A 112 -5.78 0.00 34.06
N ASN A 113 -5.14 0.41 32.97
CA ASN A 113 -4.98 -0.43 31.78
C ASN A 113 -3.54 -0.88 31.48
N ILE A 114 -3.41 -2.19 31.32
CA ILE A 114 -2.22 -2.98 30.96
C ILE A 114 -1.74 -2.65 29.55
N THR A 115 -0.47 -2.34 29.27
CA THR A 115 -0.07 -1.86 27.92
C THR A 115 1.42 -2.03 27.54
N LEU A 116 2.11 -3.19 27.72
CA LEU A 116 3.46 -3.36 27.10
C LEU A 116 3.23 -4.17 25.87
N ASP A 117 3.05 -3.48 24.76
CA ASP A 117 2.85 -4.10 23.48
C ASP A 117 4.11 -3.84 22.65
N VAL A 118 4.79 -4.90 22.25
CA VAL A 118 5.86 -4.85 21.25
C VAL A 118 5.31 -5.49 19.99
N ALA A 119 5.37 -4.75 18.88
CA ALA A 119 4.99 -5.25 17.57
C ALA A 119 6.19 -5.16 16.64
N ARG A 120 6.43 -6.21 15.85
CA ARG A 120 7.46 -6.23 14.81
C ARG A 120 6.86 -6.82 13.54
N TYR A 121 7.12 -6.16 12.42
CA TYR A 121 6.73 -6.63 11.09
C TYR A 121 7.98 -6.71 10.23
N SER A 122 8.18 -7.87 9.61
CA SER A 122 9.25 -8.10 8.66
C SER A 122 8.69 -8.73 7.40
N CYS A 123 8.77 -8.01 6.28
CA CYS A 123 8.39 -8.54 4.97
C CYS A 123 9.61 -8.46 4.02
N PRO A 124 9.87 -9.49 3.19
CA PRO A 124 9.14 -10.76 3.14
C PRO A 124 9.35 -11.61 4.40
N ALA A 125 8.41 -12.52 4.68
CA ALA A 125 8.59 -13.54 5.72
C ALA A 125 9.79 -14.45 5.41
N LYS A 126 10.54 -14.87 6.42
CA LYS A 126 11.81 -15.63 6.29
C LYS A 126 11.67 -16.96 5.55
N ASP A 127 10.50 -17.59 5.60
CA ASP A 127 10.21 -18.88 5.01
C ASP A 127 9.32 -18.80 3.76
N ALA A 128 9.06 -17.59 3.24
CA ALA A 128 8.19 -17.40 2.09
C ALA A 128 8.82 -17.98 0.82
N LYS A 129 8.20 -19.05 0.27
CA LYS A 129 8.57 -19.66 -1.01
C LYS A 129 8.40 -18.70 -2.20
N ASP A 130 7.48 -17.74 -2.09
CA ASP A 130 7.31 -16.63 -3.03
C ASP A 130 7.44 -15.33 -2.24
N SER A 131 8.63 -14.72 -2.27
CA SER A 131 8.97 -13.53 -1.48
C SER A 131 8.47 -12.24 -2.13
N LYS A 132 7.78 -12.31 -3.27
CA LYS A 132 7.28 -11.13 -3.97
C LYS A 132 6.00 -10.64 -3.32
N GLY A 133 5.93 -9.33 -3.10
CA GLY A 133 4.67 -8.67 -2.80
C GLY A 133 3.77 -8.64 -4.04
N GLN A 134 2.57 -8.11 -3.86
CA GLN A 134 1.58 -7.93 -4.92
C GLN A 134 1.05 -6.49 -4.89
N VAL A 135 0.83 -5.91 -6.07
CA VAL A 135 0.03 -4.69 -6.25
C VAL A 135 -1.22 -5.04 -7.04
N ARG A 136 -2.36 -4.42 -6.71
CA ARG A 136 -3.63 -4.58 -7.44
C ARG A 136 -4.56 -3.38 -7.22
N SER A 137 -5.66 -3.36 -7.96
CA SER A 137 -6.79 -2.44 -7.73
C SER A 137 -6.43 -0.96 -7.92
N SER A 138 -5.51 -0.65 -8.82
CA SER A 138 -5.26 0.74 -9.24
C SER A 138 -6.30 1.18 -10.27
N ILE A 139 -6.71 2.44 -10.19
CA ILE A 139 -7.58 3.07 -11.20
C ILE A 139 -6.92 4.37 -11.67
N LEU A 140 -6.83 4.57 -12.98
CA LEU A 140 -6.48 5.84 -13.59
C LEU A 140 -7.68 6.34 -14.40
N GLN A 141 -8.18 7.52 -14.07
CA GLN A 141 -9.30 8.16 -14.74
C GLN A 141 -8.86 9.51 -15.31
N PHE A 142 -9.15 9.74 -16.59
CA PHE A 142 -8.99 11.03 -17.25
C PHE A 142 -10.32 11.78 -17.28
N ASP A 143 -10.28 13.08 -17.02
CA ASP A 143 -11.37 14.03 -17.27
C ASP A 143 -10.93 14.97 -18.39
N PHE A 144 -11.43 14.73 -19.60
CA PHE A 144 -11.07 15.50 -20.78
C PHE A 144 -11.68 16.89 -20.83
N GLU A 145 -12.78 17.11 -20.11
CA GLU A 145 -13.40 18.42 -20.00
C GLU A 145 -12.53 19.34 -19.15
N GLN A 146 -12.01 18.81 -18.04
CA GLN A 146 -11.16 19.57 -17.12
C GLN A 146 -9.66 19.53 -17.46
N GLY A 147 -9.24 18.64 -18.36
CA GLY A 147 -7.82 18.43 -18.66
C GLY A 147 -7.03 17.88 -17.47
N THR A 148 -7.65 16.98 -16.70
CA THR A 148 -7.05 16.41 -15.48
C THR A 148 -7.04 14.88 -15.52
N TYR A 149 -6.25 14.29 -14.64
CA TYR A 149 -6.35 12.89 -14.30
C TYR A 149 -6.54 12.73 -12.78
N ALA A 150 -7.13 11.61 -12.40
CA ALA A 150 -7.22 11.11 -11.05
C ALA A 150 -6.67 9.68 -11.01
N TRP A 151 -5.79 9.41 -10.07
CA TRP A 151 -5.22 8.10 -9.83
C TRP A 151 -5.62 7.63 -8.43
N GLU A 152 -6.40 6.55 -8.37
CA GLU A 152 -6.73 5.88 -7.13
C GLU A 152 -5.56 4.98 -6.72
N ALA A 153 -5.03 5.23 -5.52
CA ALA A 153 -3.86 4.51 -5.02
C ALA A 153 -4.14 3.00 -4.99
N PRO A 154 -3.23 2.17 -5.52
CA PRO A 154 -3.42 0.73 -5.49
C PRO A 154 -3.23 0.19 -4.09
N ARG A 155 -3.62 -1.06 -3.96
CA ARG A 155 -3.43 -1.84 -2.74
C ARG A 155 -2.17 -2.70 -2.89
N PHE A 156 -1.27 -2.58 -1.94
CA PHE A 156 -0.01 -3.34 -1.87
C PHE A 156 -0.13 -4.43 -0.81
N PHE A 157 0.40 -5.60 -1.06
CA PHE A 157 0.30 -6.73 -0.14
C PHE A 157 1.60 -7.52 -0.13
N SER A 158 2.01 -8.02 1.03
CA SER A 158 3.11 -8.96 1.13
C SER A 158 2.90 -9.87 2.34
N ARG A 159 3.48 -11.07 2.30
CA ARG A 159 3.51 -11.98 3.44
C ARG A 159 4.62 -11.55 4.38
N CYS A 160 4.30 -11.44 5.67
CA CYS A 160 5.19 -10.87 6.67
C CYS A 160 5.30 -11.77 7.90
N ASP A 161 6.50 -11.83 8.47
CA ASP A 161 6.67 -12.32 9.83
C ASP A 161 6.16 -11.25 10.79
N VAL A 162 5.26 -11.65 11.68
CA VAL A 162 4.70 -10.79 12.72
C VAL A 162 5.10 -11.36 14.07
N SER A 163 5.64 -10.51 14.93
CA SER A 163 5.87 -10.87 16.33
C SER A 163 5.16 -9.86 17.21
N TYR A 164 4.36 -10.37 18.14
CA TYR A 164 3.63 -9.58 19.11
C TYR A 164 3.86 -10.13 20.51
N LEU A 165 4.44 -9.29 21.37
CA LEU A 165 4.67 -9.59 22.78
C LEU A 165 3.83 -8.63 23.61
N ARG A 166 2.95 -9.20 24.43
CA ARG A 166 2.23 -8.45 25.46
C ARG A 166 2.75 -8.82 26.85
N THR A 167 3.36 -7.85 27.55
CA THR A 167 3.84 -8.03 28.93
C THR A 167 3.02 -7.18 29.91
N PRO A 168 2.09 -7.78 30.66
CA PRO A 168 1.35 -7.04 31.68
C PRO A 168 2.26 -6.43 32.75
N LYS A 169 2.12 -5.11 33.02
CA LYS A 169 2.84 -4.44 34.13
C LYS A 169 1.96 -4.14 35.33
N ARG A 170 0.64 -4.06 35.16
CA ARG A 170 -0.39 -3.88 36.20
C ARG A 170 -1.67 -4.55 35.70
N GLY A 171 -2.49 -5.14 36.58
CA GLY A 171 -3.74 -5.84 36.21
C GLY A 171 -4.21 -6.80 37.31
N PRO A 172 -5.36 -7.48 37.15
CA PRO A 172 -5.81 -8.54 38.07
C PRO A 172 -4.74 -9.60 38.29
N ALA A 173 -4.64 -10.16 39.50
CA ALA A 173 -3.59 -11.13 39.86
C ALA A 173 -3.58 -12.36 38.94
N GLU A 174 -4.77 -12.85 38.54
CA GLU A 174 -4.93 -13.96 37.60
C GLU A 174 -4.40 -13.67 36.17
N TRP A 175 -4.24 -12.40 35.81
CA TRP A 175 -3.67 -11.99 34.52
C TRP A 175 -2.18 -11.72 34.63
N MET A 176 -1.75 -11.17 35.78
CA MET A 176 -0.34 -10.96 36.10
C MET A 176 0.41 -12.28 36.33
N ALA A 177 -0.29 -13.33 36.76
CA ALA A 177 0.25 -14.67 36.95
C ALA A 177 0.42 -15.46 35.63
N LYS A 178 -0.15 -14.98 34.51
CA LYS A 178 0.07 -15.58 33.19
C LYS A 178 1.41 -15.09 32.65
N ALA A 179 2.19 -16.00 32.06
CA ALA A 179 3.37 -15.62 31.28
C ALA A 179 2.97 -14.61 30.18
N PRO A 180 3.89 -13.75 29.71
CA PRO A 180 3.62 -12.87 28.58
C PRO A 180 2.96 -13.66 27.45
N PHE A 181 1.90 -13.09 26.85
CA PHE A 181 1.31 -13.68 25.66
C PHE A 181 2.27 -13.38 24.51
N ASP A 182 3.14 -14.32 24.21
CA ASP A 182 3.79 -14.40 22.92
C ASP A 182 2.76 -14.97 21.96
N LEU A 183 2.19 -14.12 21.10
CA LEU A 183 1.63 -14.65 19.86
C LEU A 183 2.85 -15.02 19.03
N GLU A 184 3.21 -16.31 19.12
CA GLU A 184 4.34 -16.90 18.42
C GLU A 184 4.31 -16.51 16.95
N SER A 185 5.50 -16.13 16.50
CA SER A 185 5.88 -15.75 15.15
C SER A 185 5.48 -16.81 14.14
N GLY A 186 4.30 -16.63 13.58
CA GLY A 186 3.87 -17.32 12.38
C GLY A 186 3.86 -16.33 11.21
N PRO A 187 4.23 -16.77 10.00
CA PRO A 187 3.93 -16.02 8.82
C PRO A 187 2.40 -15.92 8.71
N VAL A 188 1.86 -14.75 9.04
CA VAL A 188 0.46 -14.49 8.76
C VAL A 188 0.42 -13.95 7.34
N GLU A 189 -0.45 -14.49 6.50
CA GLU A 189 -0.90 -13.78 5.31
C GLU A 189 -1.77 -12.62 5.77
N LEU A 190 -1.15 -11.65 6.46
CA LEU A 190 -1.74 -10.33 6.56
C LEU A 190 -1.55 -9.75 5.18
N GLU A 191 -2.67 -9.37 4.57
CA GLU A 191 -2.68 -8.39 3.50
C GLU A 191 -2.10 -7.07 4.05
N PHE A 192 -0.77 -7.01 4.23
CA PHE A 192 -0.08 -5.87 4.81
C PHE A 192 -0.03 -4.77 3.77
N GLU A 193 -0.95 -3.83 3.91
CA GLU A 193 -0.98 -2.63 3.09
C GLU A 193 0.22 -1.73 3.38
N MET A 194 0.76 -1.09 2.35
CA MET A 194 1.85 -0.13 2.52
C MET A 194 1.52 0.95 3.57
N VAL A 195 0.27 1.40 3.68
CA VAL A 195 -0.21 2.37 4.68
C VAL A 195 -0.80 1.73 5.96
N HIS A 196 -0.54 0.44 6.21
CA HIS A 196 -1.06 -0.26 7.38
C HIS A 196 -0.66 0.44 8.69
N LYS A 197 -1.60 0.55 9.64
CA LYS A 197 -1.50 1.28 10.93
C LYS A 197 -1.38 2.81 10.84
N MET A 198 -1.52 3.40 9.65
CA MET A 198 -1.56 4.85 9.45
C MET A 198 -2.99 5.37 9.41
N ASN A 199 -3.21 6.59 9.88
CA ASN A 199 -4.47 7.31 9.72
C ASN A 199 -4.78 7.48 8.22
N PRO A 200 -6.03 7.24 7.80
CA PRO A 200 -6.38 7.38 6.39
C PRO A 200 -6.21 8.83 5.94
N LEU A 201 -5.59 9.00 4.77
CA LEU A 201 -5.41 10.30 4.13
C LEU A 201 -6.19 10.30 2.80
N ASP A 202 -7.18 11.18 2.66
CA ASP A 202 -8.00 11.26 1.44
C ASP A 202 -7.15 11.60 0.21
N GLU A 203 -6.11 12.41 0.38
CA GLU A 203 -5.15 12.80 -0.66
C GLU A 203 -4.29 11.62 -1.16
N TRP A 204 -4.06 10.62 -0.29
CA TRP A 204 -3.45 9.35 -0.69
C TRP A 204 -4.45 8.48 -1.46
N ARG A 205 -5.73 8.45 -1.04
CA ARG A 205 -6.73 7.60 -1.71
C ARG A 205 -6.87 7.97 -3.18
N VAL A 206 -7.00 9.27 -3.50
CA VAL A 206 -7.18 9.75 -4.87
C VAL A 206 -6.25 10.93 -5.16
N MET A 207 -5.20 10.67 -5.94
CA MET A 207 -4.23 11.68 -6.35
C MET A 207 -4.61 12.30 -7.68
N LYS A 208 -4.70 13.62 -7.72
CA LYS A 208 -5.07 14.37 -8.93
C LYS A 208 -3.86 15.10 -9.53
N GLY A 209 -3.91 15.29 -10.84
CA GLY A 209 -2.95 16.09 -11.58
C GLY A 209 -3.53 16.56 -12.91
N THR A 210 -2.75 17.35 -13.64
CA THR A 210 -3.12 17.84 -14.97
C THR A 210 -2.71 16.84 -16.04
N PHE A 211 -3.47 16.78 -17.12
CA PHE A 211 -3.15 15.94 -18.27
C PHE A 211 -3.45 16.69 -19.56
N ALA A 212 -2.45 16.76 -20.44
CA ALA A 212 -2.63 17.33 -21.76
C ALA A 212 -3.40 16.36 -22.65
N LYS A 213 -4.41 16.86 -23.38
CA LYS A 213 -5.16 16.06 -24.37
C LYS A 213 -4.18 15.44 -25.38
N GLY A 214 -4.24 14.11 -25.54
CA GLY A 214 -3.33 13.36 -26.40
C GLY A 214 -2.00 12.99 -25.76
N GLY A 215 -1.78 13.32 -24.48
CA GLY A 215 -0.62 12.87 -23.73
C GLY A 215 -0.53 11.34 -23.65
N THR A 216 0.69 10.81 -23.71
CA THR A 216 0.97 9.37 -23.60
C THR A 216 1.74 9.04 -22.33
N GLU A 217 1.95 10.03 -21.45
CA GLU A 217 2.68 9.88 -20.20
C GLU A 217 1.95 10.62 -19.07
N VAL A 218 1.92 9.99 -17.89
CA VAL A 218 1.48 10.58 -16.62
C VAL A 218 2.62 10.42 -15.63
N VAL A 219 3.15 11.54 -15.14
CA VAL A 219 4.17 11.58 -14.10
C VAL A 219 3.54 12.03 -12.80
N LEU A 220 3.63 11.18 -11.77
CA LEU A 220 3.12 11.46 -10.45
C LEU A 220 4.27 11.33 -9.44
N SER A 221 4.66 12.46 -8.87
CA SER A 221 5.55 12.51 -7.71
C SER A 221 4.87 13.30 -6.60
N ARG A 222 4.73 12.68 -5.43
CA ARG A 222 4.03 13.25 -4.27
C ARG A 222 4.71 12.82 -3.00
N SER A 223 4.71 13.72 -2.03
CA SER A 223 5.11 13.43 -0.65
C SER A 223 3.89 13.60 0.24
N PHE A 224 3.71 12.70 1.20
CA PHE A 224 2.63 12.71 2.17
C PHE A 224 3.20 12.60 3.57
N VAL A 225 2.45 13.13 4.53
CA VAL A 225 2.74 12.98 5.94
C VAL A 225 1.57 12.25 6.57
N PHE A 226 1.82 11.01 6.97
CA PHE A 226 0.84 10.20 7.68
C PHE A 226 1.03 10.31 9.17
N GLU A 227 -0.08 10.22 9.90
CA GLU A 227 -0.10 10.04 11.34
C GLU A 227 -0.41 8.58 11.69
N TRP A 228 -0.06 8.17 12.88
CA TRP A 228 -0.37 6.83 13.38
C TRP A 228 -1.82 6.71 13.86
N MET A 229 -2.45 5.55 13.66
CA MET A 229 -3.82 5.28 14.12
C MET A 229 -4.02 5.26 15.65
N HIS A 230 -2.94 5.30 16.44
CA HIS A 230 -3.03 5.45 17.89
C HIS A 230 -2.62 6.87 18.29
N PRO A 231 -3.56 7.83 18.32
CA PRO A 231 -3.27 9.20 18.71
C PRO A 231 -2.95 9.22 20.20
N ILE A 232 -1.66 9.37 20.52
CA ILE A 232 -1.24 9.83 21.84
C ILE A 232 -1.51 11.32 21.82
N ALA A 233 -2.41 11.78 22.69
CA ALA A 233 -2.74 13.20 22.79
C ALA A 233 -1.46 14.03 22.98
N GLY A 234 -1.13 14.89 22.01
CA GLY A 234 -0.18 15.98 22.19
C GLY A 234 1.08 15.99 21.31
N ARG A 235 1.51 14.88 20.68
CA ARG A 235 2.63 14.89 19.72
C ARG A 235 2.49 13.80 18.66
N GLN A 236 2.39 14.22 17.40
CA GLN A 236 2.38 13.34 16.23
C GLN A 236 3.82 12.91 15.92
N ALA A 237 4.06 11.60 15.75
CA ALA A 237 5.29 11.07 15.17
C ALA A 237 5.03 10.84 13.68
N PRO A 238 5.24 11.84 12.80
CA PRO A 238 4.87 11.74 11.40
C PRO A 238 5.63 10.62 10.69
N VAL A 239 4.97 9.98 9.74
CA VAL A 239 5.56 9.06 8.78
C VAL A 239 5.57 9.73 7.42
N ASN A 240 6.76 10.04 6.92
CA ASN A 240 6.93 10.63 5.61
C ASN A 240 6.83 9.52 4.55
N VAL A 241 6.07 9.80 3.50
CA VAL A 241 5.83 8.88 2.39
C VAL A 241 6.12 9.59 1.09
N ASP A 242 7.06 9.04 0.32
CA ASP A 242 7.37 9.53 -1.02
C ASP A 242 6.89 8.51 -2.05
N LEU A 243 6.10 8.99 -3.00
CA LEU A 243 5.64 8.24 -4.17
C LEU A 243 6.29 8.82 -5.43
N GLN A 244 6.82 7.93 -6.26
CA GLN A 244 7.17 8.20 -7.64
C GLN A 244 6.49 7.17 -8.54
N LEU A 245 5.83 7.64 -9.60
CA LEU A 245 5.15 6.83 -10.59
C LEU A 245 5.25 7.52 -11.95
N VAL A 246 5.61 6.76 -12.97
CA VAL A 246 5.57 7.23 -14.37
C VAL A 246 4.81 6.20 -15.21
N LEU A 247 3.56 6.50 -15.55
CA LEU A 247 2.73 5.67 -16.41
C LEU A 247 2.86 6.13 -17.86
N ARG A 248 3.06 5.18 -18.78
CA ARG A 248 3.10 5.41 -20.22
C ARG A 248 2.07 4.57 -20.93
N ARG A 249 1.41 5.17 -21.92
CA ARG A 249 0.47 4.48 -22.79
C ARG A 249 1.24 3.68 -23.85
N SER A 250 0.95 2.39 -23.96
CA SER A 250 1.37 1.60 -25.11
C SER A 250 0.42 1.86 -26.28
N ASN A 251 1.01 2.01 -27.48
CA ASN A 251 0.27 2.13 -28.73
C ASN A 251 -0.20 0.77 -29.24
#